data_AF-A0A7W7I0P6-F1
#
_entry.id   AF-A0A7W7I0P6-F1
#
_cell.length_a   1.000
_cell.length_b   1.000
_cell.length_c   1.000
_cell.angle_alpha   90.00
_cell.angle_beta   90.00
_cell.angle_gamma   90.00
#
_symmetry.space_group_name_H-M   'P 1'
#
loop_
_entity.id
_entity.type
_entity.pdbx_description
1 polymer ?
#
loop_
_entity_poly.entity_id
_entity_poly.type
_entity_poly.pdbx_seq_one_letter_code
_entity_poly.pdbx_strand_id
1 'polypeptide(L)' 'MHSEVLGVVDAHLSELQALRRALVAARPIDAGERLRITAAAASSARRCAEELNHLLTGEAADHRYRSRASAA' A
#
# COMPACT_ATOMS: atom_id res chain seq x y z
N MET A 1 -17.46 -1.66 4.29
CA MET A 1 -16.48 -1.17 5.29
C MET A 1 -15.61 -2.27 5.88
N HIS A 2 -16.12 -3.28 6.61
CA HIS A 2 -15.26 -4.35 7.17
C HIS A 2 -14.52 -5.15 6.09
N SER A 3 -15.22 -5.55 5.02
CA SER A 3 -14.62 -6.24 3.86
C SER A 3 -13.64 -5.38 3.06
N GLU A 4 -13.87 -4.06 3.00
CA GLU A 4 -12.99 -3.12 2.29
C GLU A 4 -11.69 -2.89 3.07
N VAL A 5 -11.78 -2.74 4.40
CA VAL A 5 -10.62 -2.67 5.29
C VAL A 5 -9.77 -3.93 5.17
N LEU A 6 -10.40 -5.11 5.24
CA LEU A 6 -9.69 -6.39 5.07
C LEU A 6 -9.04 -6.49 3.68
N GLY A 7 -9.74 -6.06 2.62
CA GLY A 7 -9.18 -6.06 1.26
C GLY A 7 -7.92 -5.21 1.12
N VAL A 8 -7.88 -4.01 1.72
CA VAL A 8 -6.68 -3.16 1.73
C VAL A 8 -5.55 -3.80 2.52
N VAL A 9 -5.85 -4.34 3.71
CA VAL A 9 -4.85 -5.02 4.55
C VAL A 9 -4.25 -6.21 3.81
N ASP A 10 -5.08 -7.07 3.21
CA ASP A 10 -4.64 -8.27 2.51
C ASP A 10 -3.78 -7.93 1.29
N ALA A 11 -4.14 -6.89 0.53
CA ALA A 11 -3.36 -6.42 -0.61
C ALA A 11 -1.94 -5.99 -0.18
N HIS A 12 -1.82 -5.17 0.86
CA HIS A 12 -0.53 -4.70 1.35
C HIS A 12 0.27 -5.81 2.05
N LEU A 13 -0.39 -6.73 2.76
CA LEU A 13 0.28 -7.91 3.32
C LEU A 13 0.88 -8.80 2.23
N SER A 14 0.15 -9.02 1.13
CA SER A 14 0.64 -9.77 -0.02
C SER A 14 1.87 -9.11 -0.66
N GLU A 15 1.85 -7.78 -0.83
CA GLU A 15 2.99 -7.00 -1.33
C GLU A 15 4.21 -7.12 -0.41
N LEU A 16 4.03 -6.91 0.90
CA LEU A 16 5.10 -7.02 1.90
C LEU A 16 5.69 -8.44 1.97
N GLN A 17 4.87 -9.47 1.84
CA GLN A 17 5.32 -10.86 1.77
C GLN A 17 6.15 -11.13 0.51
N ALA A 18 5.79 -10.55 -0.64
CA ALA A 18 6.59 -10.64 -1.86
C ALA A 18 7.96 -9.96 -1.71
N LEU A 19 7.99 -8.75 -1.13
CA LEU A 19 9.24 -8.03 -0.85
C LEU A 19 10.13 -8.78 0.15
N ARG A 20 9.54 -9.36 1.21
CA ARG A 20 10.26 -10.24 2.14
C ARG A 20 10.87 -11.44 1.42
N ARG A 21 10.10 -12.11 0.55
CA ARG A 21 10.60 -13.25 -0.25
C ARG A 21 11.76 -12.84 -1.14
N ALA A 22 11.73 -11.63 -1.72
CA ALA A 22 12.83 -11.11 -2.51
C ALA A 22 14.11 -10.91 -1.67
N LEU A 23 13.99 -10.45 -0.42
CA LEU A 23 15.13 -10.28 0.50
C LEU A 23 15.75 -11.60 0.98
N VAL A 24 14.94 -12.64 1.16
CA VAL A 24 15.42 -13.94 1.67
C VAL A 24 15.68 -14.95 0.56
N ALA A 25 15.55 -14.54 -0.70
CA ALA A 25 15.83 -15.41 -1.84
C ALA A 25 17.27 -15.94 -1.76
N ALA A 26 17.47 -17.22 -2.08
CA ALA A 26 18.78 -17.87 -2.07
C ALA A 26 19.64 -17.42 -3.28
N ARG A 27 19.85 -16.11 -3.40
CA ARG A 27 20.66 -15.46 -4.42
C ARG A 27 21.43 -14.28 -3.82
N PRO A 28 22.54 -13.86 -4.43
CA PRO A 28 23.18 -12.62 -4.08
C PRO A 28 22.21 -11.44 -4.26
N ILE A 29 22.22 -10.52 -3.30
CA ILE A 29 21.48 -9.26 -3.34
C ILE A 29 22.50 -8.15 -3.09
N ASP A 30 22.61 -7.21 -4.03
CA ASP A 30 23.50 -6.08 -3.87
C ASP A 30 22.92 -5.03 -2.89
N ALA A 31 23.77 -4.11 -2.44
CA ALA A 31 23.35 -3.08 -1.49
C ALA A 31 22.23 -2.16 -2.04
N GLY A 32 22.28 -1.81 -3.32
CA GLY A 32 21.29 -0.95 -3.96
C GLY A 32 19.93 -1.65 -4.10
N GLU A 33 19.91 -2.93 -4.42
CA GLU A 33 18.70 -3.75 -4.45
C GLU A 33 18.06 -3.88 -3.06
N ARG A 34 18.86 -4.19 -2.04
CA ARG A 34 18.37 -4.25 -0.64
C ARG A 34 17.76 -2.91 -0.20
N LEU A 35 18.39 -1.79 -0.55
CA LEU A 35 17.84 -0.45 -0.28
C LEU A 35 16.52 -0.23 -1.01
N ARG A 36 16.43 -0.57 -2.30
CA ARG A 36 15.19 -0.47 -3.08
C ARG A 36 14.06 -1.30 -2.51
N ILE A 37 14.32 -2.56 -2.13
CA ILE A 37 13.29 -3.43 -1.54
C ILE A 37 12.82 -2.89 -0.18
N THR A 38 13.74 -2.42 0.66
CA THR A 38 13.40 -1.83 1.96
C THR A 38 12.59 -0.54 1.80
N ALA A 39 12.96 0.32 0.85
CA ALA A 39 12.24 1.54 0.54
C ALA A 39 10.83 1.25 0.00
N ALA A 40 10.68 0.22 -0.84
CA ALA A 40 9.38 -0.24 -1.31
C ALA A 40 8.50 -0.77 -0.16
N ALA A 41 9.07 -1.52 0.78
CA ALA A 41 8.35 -2.01 1.95
C ALA A 41 7.85 -0.87 2.84
N ALA A 42 8.71 0.11 3.14
CA ALA A 42 8.32 1.30 3.90
C ALA A 42 7.22 2.11 3.20
N SER A 43 7.32 2.24 1.86
CA SER A 43 6.31 2.94 1.06
C SER A 43 4.97 2.20 1.04
N SER A 44 4.98 0.87 0.96
CA SER A 44 3.76 0.05 1.02
C SER A 44 3.08 0.19 2.38
N ALA A 45 3.83 0.11 3.48
CA ALA A 45 3.29 0.29 4.83
C ALA A 45 2.66 1.68 5.03
N ARG A 46 3.31 2.74 4.51
CA ARG A 46 2.77 4.10 4.55
C ARG A 46 1.46 4.23 3.78
N ARG A 47 1.41 3.72 2.53
CA ARG A 47 0.19 3.74 1.70
C ARG A 47 -0.96 2.98 2.36
N CYS A 48 -0.68 1.82 2.96
CA CYS A 48 -1.69 1.06 3.71
C CYS A 48 -2.32 1.90 4.82
N ALA A 49 -1.49 2.59 5.62
CA ALA A 49 -1.98 3.46 6.69
C ALA A 49 -2.80 4.64 6.15
N GLU A 50 -2.36 5.27 5.05
CA GLU A 50 -3.09 6.36 4.38
C GLU A 50 -4.45 5.88 3.87
N GLU A 51 -4.51 4.74 3.17
CA GLU A 51 -5.75 4.16 2.65
C GLU A 51 -6.73 3.73 3.76
N LEU A 52 -6.22 3.11 4.83
CA LEU A 52 -7.03 2.76 5.99
C LEU A 52 -7.59 4.01 6.68
N ASN A 53 -6.78 5.03 6.89
CA ASN A 53 -7.25 6.29 7.45
C ASN A 53 -8.36 6.88 6.59
N HIS A 54 -8.18 6.94 5.28
CA HIS A 54 -9.20 7.45 4.36
C HIS A 54 -10.51 6.65 4.37
N LEU A 55 -10.42 5.31 4.47
CA LEU A 55 -11.60 4.45 4.57
C LEU A 55 -12.33 4.64 5.91
N LEU A 56 -11.60 4.85 7.00
CA LEU A 56 -12.16 4.99 8.34
C LEU A 56 -12.70 6.40 8.63
N THR A 57 -12.09 7.45 8.07
CA THR A 57 -12.54 8.84 8.26
C THR A 57 -13.60 9.28 7.24
N GLY A 58 -13.82 8.50 6.17
CA GLY A 58 -14.80 8.82 5.12
C GLY A 58 -14.38 9.96 4.18
N GLU A 59 -13.20 10.55 4.34
CA GLU A 59 -12.73 11.69 3.54
C GLU A 59 -12.46 11.31 2.06
N ALA A 60 -12.28 10.03 1.74
CA ALA A 60 -12.13 9.57 0.35
C ALA A 60 -13.44 9.51 -0.45
N ALA A 61 -14.61 9.52 0.20
CA ALA A 61 -15.89 9.59 -0.51
C ALA A 61 -16.11 10.98 -1.12
N ASP A 62 -15.60 12.03 -0.47
CA ASP A 62 -15.86 13.42 -0.86
C ASP A 62 -14.94 13.90 -2.00
N HIS A 63 -13.72 13.37 -2.08
CA HIS A 63 -12.76 13.76 -3.14
C HIS A 63 -13.14 13.20 -4.53
N ARG A 64 -13.70 11.98 -4.59
CA ARG A 64 -14.21 11.38 -5.85
C ARG A 64 -15.51 12.03 -6.32
N TYR A 65 -16.34 12.52 -5.39
CA TYR A 65 -17.54 13.30 -5.73
C TYR A 65 -17.19 14.69 -6.28
N ARG A 66 -16.25 15.42 -5.65
CA ARG A 66 -15.81 16.74 -6.15
C ARG A 66 -15.10 16.68 -7.50
N SER A 67 -14.27 15.66 -7.74
CA SER A 67 -13.56 15.52 -9.02
C SER A 67 -14.51 15.19 -10.19
N ARG A 68 -15.64 14.52 -9.91
CA ARG A 68 -16.65 14.19 -10.92
C ARG A 68 -17.69 15.30 -11.13
N ALA A 69 -17.95 16.12 -10.12
CA ALA A 69 -18.82 17.30 -10.23
C ALA A 69 -18.15 18.51 -10.90
N SER A 70 -16.81 18.60 -10.91
CA SER A 70 -16.06 19.66 -11.60
C SER A 70 -15.85 19.39 -13.10
N ALA A 71 -16.25 18.21 -13.60
CA ALA A 71 -16.06 17.76 -14.98
C ALA A 71 -17.39 17.66 -15.76
N ALA A 72 -18.49 18.20 -15.20
CA ALA A 72 -19.81 18.31 -15.80
C ALA A 72 -20.24 19.78 -15.81
#